data_AF-A0A0F9LV41-F1
#
_entry.id   AF-A0A0F9LV41-F1
#
_cell.length_a   1.000
_cell.length_b   1.000
_cell.length_c   1.000
_cell.angle_alpha   90.00
_cell.angle_beta   90.00
_cell.angle_gamma   90.00
#
_symmetry.space_group_name_H-M   'P 1'
#
loop_
_entity.id
_entity.type
_entity.pdbx_description
1 polymer ?
#
loop_
_entity_poly.entity_id
_entity_poly.type
_entity_poly.pdbx_seq_one_letter_code
_entity_poly.pdbx_strand_id
1 'polypeptide(L)' 'MKETVEQQMRDSDMIFKQITCGDFPDFEIAQEAIALLYIPDMTISRSGISHAFKRLERYYGENKCQPG' A
#
# COMPACT_ATOMS: atom_id res chain seq x y z
N MET A 1 11.14 15.13 -13.88
CA MET A 1 10.86 15.44 -12.45
C MET A 1 11.42 14.33 -11.61
N LYS A 2 12.12 14.64 -10.52
CA LYS A 2 12.65 13.65 -9.58
C LYS A 2 11.68 13.63 -8.39
N GLU A 3 11.11 12.47 -8.08
CA GLU A 3 10.26 12.29 -6.89
C GLU A 3 11.05 12.68 -5.64
N THR A 4 10.44 13.42 -4.70
CA THR A 4 11.06 13.73 -3.42
C THR A 4 10.75 12.64 -2.39
N VAL A 5 11.60 12.55 -1.35
CA VAL A 5 11.39 11.60 -0.26
C VAL A 5 10.07 11.90 0.47
N GLU A 6 9.72 13.18 0.62
CA GLU A 6 8.47 13.60 1.26
C GLU A 6 7.25 13.16 0.46
N GLN A 7 7.30 13.24 -0.87
CA GLN A 7 6.23 12.76 -1.74
C GLN A 7 6.07 11.23 -1.61
N GLN A 8 7.20 10.50 -1.67
CA GLN A 8 7.20 9.06 -1.47
C GLN A 8 6.55 8.65 -0.15
N MET A 9 6.93 9.30 0.96
CA MET A 9 6.40 8.98 2.29
C MET A 9 4.92 9.32 2.40
N ARG A 10 4.49 10.47 1.86
CA ARG A 10 3.08 10.89 1.84
C ARG A 10 2.21 9.89 1.08
N ASP A 11 2.62 9.53 -0.13
CA ASP A 11 1.87 8.61 -0.98
C ASP A 11 1.81 7.21 -0.35
N SER A 12 2.94 6.76 0.20
CA SER A 12 2.99 5.49 0.92
C SER A 12 2.04 5.46 2.12
N ASP A 13 2.02 6.53 2.93
CA ASP A 13 1.13 6.62 4.09
C ASP A 13 -0.34 6.68 3.68
N MET A 14 -0.67 7.39 2.61
CA MET A 14 -2.02 7.47 2.09
C MET A 14 -2.53 6.08 1.67
N ILE A 15 -1.78 5.38 0.82
CA ILE A 15 -2.13 4.03 0.35
C ILE A 15 -2.25 3.08 1.54
N PHE A 16 -1.23 3.06 2.41
CA PHE A 16 -1.22 2.15 3.55
C PHE A 16 -2.47 2.35 4.43
N LYS A 17 -2.80 3.60 4.80
CA LYS A 17 -3.99 3.90 5.61
C LYS A 17 -5.28 3.51 4.90
N GLN A 18 -5.43 3.85 3.61
CA GLN A 18 -6.64 3.54 2.86
C GLN A 18 -6.89 2.03 2.77
N ILE A 19 -5.83 1.24 2.59
CA ILE A 19 -5.93 -0.22 2.58
C ILE A 19 -6.18 -0.75 3.99
N THR A 20 -5.40 -0.39 5.01
CA THR A 20 -5.56 -0.98 6.35
C THR A 20 -6.83 -0.53 7.08
N CYS A 21 -7.43 0.59 6.69
CA CYS A 21 -8.72 1.05 7.19
C CYS A 21 -9.90 0.60 6.32
N GLY A 22 -9.62 0.01 5.16
CA GLY A 22 -10.63 -0.58 4.28
C GLY A 22 -10.92 -2.04 4.63
N ASP A 23 -11.85 -2.64 3.90
CA ASP A 23 -12.23 -4.05 4.06
C ASP A 23 -11.43 -4.93 3.10
N PHE A 24 -10.13 -5.07 3.38
CA PHE A 24 -9.20 -5.90 2.61
C PHE A 24 -8.71 -7.04 3.51
N PRO A 25 -9.33 -8.23 3.45
CA PRO A 25 -9.16 -9.26 4.47
C PRO A 25 -7.81 -9.97 4.40
N ASP A 26 -7.15 -9.94 3.25
CA ASP A 26 -5.82 -10.50 3.07
C ASP A 26 -4.96 -9.63 2.13
N PHE A 27 -3.68 -10.03 2.06
CA PHE A 27 -2.71 -9.33 1.24
C PHE A 27 -3.05 -9.40 -0.24
N GLU A 28 -3.51 -10.54 -0.75
CA GLU A 28 -3.75 -10.74 -2.19
C GLU A 28 -4.82 -9.76 -2.70
N ILE A 29 -5.93 -9.63 -1.97
CA ILE A 29 -7.00 -8.67 -2.29
C ILE A 29 -6.50 -7.22 -2.16
N ALA A 30 -5.69 -6.91 -1.14
CA ALA A 30 -5.06 -5.60 -1.01
C ALA A 30 -4.11 -5.28 -2.19
N GLN A 31 -3.36 -6.27 -2.69
CA GLN A 31 -2.47 -6.10 -3.84
C GLN A 31 -3.28 -5.80 -5.12
N GLU A 32 -4.37 -6.52 -5.36
CA GLU A 32 -5.28 -6.26 -6.50
C GLU A 32 -5.88 -4.86 -6.44
N ALA A 33 -6.34 -4.44 -5.27
CA ALA A 33 -6.87 -3.09 -5.06
C ALA A 33 -5.84 -2.02 -5.40
N ILE A 34 -4.58 -2.22 -5.00
CA ILE A 34 -3.52 -1.27 -5.33
C ILE A 34 -3.24 -1.23 -6.83
N ALA A 35 -3.23 -2.38 -7.48
CA ALA A 35 -3.01 -2.49 -8.91
C ALA A 35 -4.10 -1.77 -9.72
N LEU A 36 -5.36 -1.84 -9.26
CA LEU A 36 -6.49 -1.20 -9.92
C LEU A 36 -6.60 0.30 -9.62
N LEU A 37 -6.30 0.72 -8.39
CA LEU A 37 -6.59 2.08 -7.91
C LEU A 37 -5.40 3.04 -8.03
N TYR A 38 -4.16 2.60 -7.75
CA TYR A 38 -3.02 3.51 -7.63
C TYR A 38 -1.99 3.36 -8.76
N ILE A 39 -1.83 2.18 -9.37
CA ILE A 39 -0.89 2.02 -10.50
C ILE A 39 -1.26 2.88 -11.72
N PRO A 40 -2.54 3.01 -12.12
CA PRO A 40 -2.92 3.88 -13.24
C PRO A 40 -2.86 5.36 -12.89
N ASP A 41 -2.83 5.71 -11.59
CA ASP A 41 -2.79 7.09 -11.13
C ASP A 41 -1.38 7.66 -11.22
N MET A 42 -1.15 8.43 -12.29
CA MET A 42 0.13 9.08 -12.57
C MET A 42 0.47 10.24 -11.61
N THR A 43 -0.43 10.61 -10.69
CA THR A 43 -0.16 11.61 -9.65
C THR A 43 0.53 11.01 -8.42
N ILE A 44 0.48 9.69 -8.29
CA ILE A 44 1.08 8.94 -7.19
C ILE A 44 2.49 8.49 -7.59
N SER A 45 3.44 8.68 -6.67
CA SER A 45 4.81 8.24 -6.87
C SER A 45 4.92 6.71 -6.93
N ARG A 46 5.70 6.20 -7.89
CA ARG A 46 5.93 4.75 -8.00
C ARG A 46 6.70 4.23 -6.80
N SER A 47 7.61 5.05 -6.28
CA SER A 47 8.34 4.76 -5.05
C SER A 47 7.41 4.70 -3.83
N GLY A 48 6.38 5.55 -3.76
CA GLY A 48 5.36 5.53 -2.71
C GLY A 48 4.52 4.25 -2.74
N ILE A 49 4.08 3.85 -3.93
CA ILE A 49 3.36 2.57 -4.15
C ILE A 49 4.24 1.39 -3.72
N SER A 50 5.47 1.31 -4.20
CA SER A 50 6.40 0.22 -3.85
C SER A 50 6.68 0.16 -2.34
N HIS A 51 6.83 1.31 -1.70
CA HIS A 51 7.03 1.38 -0.26
C HIS A 51 5.76 0.95 0.53
N ALA A 52 4.57 1.34 0.07
CA ALA A 52 3.30 0.88 0.65
C ALA A 52 3.14 -0.65 0.55
N PHE A 53 3.48 -1.25 -0.59
CA PHE A 53 3.45 -2.71 -0.77
C PHE A 53 4.29 -3.44 0.29
N LYS A 54 5.53 -3.00 0.53
CA LYS A 54 6.39 -3.61 1.55
C LYS A 54 5.83 -3.48 2.96
N ARG A 55 5.16 -2.36 3.25
CA ARG A 55 4.50 -2.15 4.55
C ARG A 55 3.30 -3.06 4.71
N LEU A 56 2.50 -3.23 3.67
CA LEU A 56 1.34 -4.11 3.67
C LEU A 56 1.74 -5.57 3.76
N GLU A 57 2.78 -5.99 3.04
CA GLU A 57 3.34 -7.34 3.14
C GLU A 57 3.71 -7.68 4.60
N ARG A 58 4.35 -6.74 5.31
CA ARG A 58 4.63 -6.89 6.75
C ARG A 58 3.35 -6.90 7.58
N TYR A 59 2.44 -5.95 7.36
CA TYR A 59 1.18 -5.85 8.10
C TYR A 59 0.36 -7.16 8.02
N TYR A 60 0.15 -7.69 6.82
CA TYR A 60 -0.57 -8.94 6.64
C TYR A 60 0.27 -10.17 7.03
N GLY A 61 1.60 -10.13 6.90
CA GLY A 61 2.49 -11.20 7.34
C GLY A 61 2.54 -11.33 8.87
N GLU A 62 2.54 -10.22 9.60
CA GLU A 62 2.50 -10.16 11.07
C GLU A 62 1.09 -10.50 11.60
N ASN A 63 0.03 -10.11 10.88
CA ASN A 63 -1.36 -10.40 11.27
C ASN A 63 -1.85 -11.82 10.92
N LYS A 64 -1.12 -12.58 10.09
CA LYS A 64 -1.45 -13.99 9.76
C LYS A 64 -1.19 -15.00 10.89
N CYS A 65 -0.86 -14.53 12.11
CA CYS A 65 -0.56 -15.37 13.28
C CYS A 65 -1.66 -15.36 14.37
N GLN A 66 -2.93 -15.25 13.99
CA GLN A 66 -4.04 -15.59 14.90
C GLN A 66 -4.90 -16.70 14.30
N PRO A 67 -4.82 -17.94 14.85
CA PRO A 67 -5.88 -18.92 14.65
C PRO A 67 -7.09 -18.47 15.47
N GLY A 68 -8.13 -18.01 14.78
CA GLY A 68 -9.48 -17.92 15.32
C GLY A 68 -10.23 -19.22 15.06
#